data_AF-B6K4I7-F1
#
_entry.id   AF-B6K4I7-F1
#
_cell.length_a   1.000
_cell.length_b   1.000
_cell.length_c   1.000
_cell.angle_alpha   90.00
_cell.angle_beta   90.00
_cell.angle_gamma   90.00
#
_symmetry.space_group_name_H-M   'P 1'
#
loop_
_entity.id
_entity.type
_entity.pdbx_description
1 polymer ?
#
loop_
_entity_poly.entity_id
_entity_poly.type
_entity_poly.pdbx_seq_one_letter_code
_entity_poly.pdbx_strand_id
1 'polypeptide(L)'
;MDKGSASDEEWDQVEEIWEDESTFQCLFCKDMFSSLPELWEHAKKVHNFDFEQLKKQHQLDLYGCFKLVNYIRSMVKLGETPDFSDASVFANEKYMIPVLENDAVLFSLDEEESDAEQEQQSSHEASSRNLLRENASLKEQLNAMSKQLKALQTQKLEELTNEVKTTSIATASGRDNDSYYFEGYASNDIHYLMLSDAVRTDGYRDFIYGNKDIFKDKIVLDVGCGTGILSMFAAKAGAKHVYAVDNSNIIHLAIANAAENDLSKDITFIHGKVEEIKLPVEHVDIIISEWMGYALTFESMIDSVLIARDRYLAPGGLLAPSETRLVLTATTNTEVLEEYVDFWSNVYGFKMNGMKDAAYGEVHVQVVPESYVNAKPFEFQTLNMHSCAVENVSFTAPFTLQIENAGPLCAFTLWFDTYFSRKASDAIPSKILEGYGFTTGPHGKPTHWKQCVLLLRDRPFMEAGSQVTGNIEFSKNKDNNRDLDVTVCWDLQDKHYKQTFTLK
;
A
#
# COMPACT_ATOMS: atom_id res chain seq x y z
N MET A 1 10.98 33.88 -28.27
CA MET A 1 9.59 33.40 -28.22
C MET A 1 9.69 31.87 -28.14
N ASP A 2 10.14 31.24 -27.08
CA ASP A 2 9.99 31.44 -25.63
C ASP A 2 8.54 31.42 -25.14
N LYS A 3 8.13 30.24 -24.68
CA LYS A 3 7.12 30.01 -23.65
C LYS A 3 7.60 28.81 -22.83
N GLY A 4 8.26 29.15 -21.73
CA GLY A 4 8.79 28.23 -20.74
C GLY A 4 7.73 27.63 -19.83
N SER A 5 8.13 26.51 -19.26
CA SER A 5 7.64 25.86 -18.05
C SER A 5 7.40 26.83 -16.89
N ALA A 6 6.28 26.67 -16.20
CA ALA A 6 6.14 27.09 -14.81
C ALA A 6 6.10 25.83 -13.94
N SER A 7 6.96 25.83 -12.93
CA SER A 7 7.30 24.76 -12.00
C SER A 7 6.22 24.54 -10.94
N ASP A 8 6.18 23.32 -10.40
CA ASP A 8 5.44 22.89 -9.20
C ASP A 8 6.00 23.51 -7.89
N GLU A 9 6.48 24.76 -7.94
CA GLU A 9 7.01 25.53 -6.79
C GLU A 9 6.06 26.68 -6.39
N GLU A 10 4.78 26.63 -6.78
CA GLU A 10 3.74 27.60 -6.39
C GLU A 10 2.69 27.04 -5.40
N TRP A 11 2.98 25.90 -4.76
CA TRP A 11 2.08 25.32 -3.73
C TRP A 11 2.49 25.62 -2.28
N ASP A 12 3.63 26.31 -2.06
CA ASP A 12 4.14 26.66 -0.72
C ASP A 12 3.94 28.15 -0.35
N GLN A 13 3.04 28.88 -1.04
CA GLN A 13 2.71 30.28 -0.72
C GLN A 13 1.20 30.59 -0.78
N VAL A 14 0.37 29.73 -0.19
CA VAL A 14 -1.00 30.10 0.19
C VAL A 14 -1.27 29.72 1.66
N GLU A 15 -0.32 30.04 2.53
CA GLU A 15 -0.58 30.28 3.95
C GLU A 15 -0.30 31.76 4.21
N GLU A 16 -1.25 32.62 3.85
CA GLU A 16 -1.55 33.95 4.43
C GLU A 16 -2.52 34.69 3.48
N ILE A 17 -3.47 35.42 4.09
CA ILE A 17 -4.59 36.20 3.49
C ILE A 17 -5.92 35.44 3.38
N TRP A 18 -6.56 35.19 4.53
CA TRP A 18 -8.02 35.26 4.69
C TRP A 18 -8.34 35.92 6.06
N GLU A 19 -7.91 37.17 6.27
CA GLU A 19 -8.62 38.06 7.20
C GLU A 19 -9.81 38.63 6.44
N ASP A 20 -10.91 37.88 6.39
CA ASP A 20 -12.18 38.41 5.86
C ASP A 20 -12.87 39.14 7.02
N GLU A 21 -12.92 40.47 6.97
CA GLU A 21 -13.78 41.26 7.87
C GLU A 21 -15.24 40.88 7.56
N SER A 22 -15.77 39.88 8.26
CA SER A 22 -17.13 39.38 8.04
C SER A 22 -18.16 40.46 8.40
N THR A 23 -18.74 41.10 7.38
CA THR A 23 -19.84 42.04 7.56
C THR A 23 -21.19 41.32 7.66
N PHE A 24 -21.99 41.65 8.66
CA PHE A 24 -23.30 41.02 8.93
C PHE A 24 -24.44 41.83 8.31
N GLN A 25 -25.17 41.24 7.35
CA GLN A 25 -26.36 41.87 6.76
C GLN A 25 -27.60 41.68 7.64
N CYS A 26 -28.32 42.77 7.95
CA CYS A 26 -29.62 42.72 8.63
C CYS A 26 -30.59 41.72 7.97
N LEU A 27 -31.46 41.10 8.78
CA LEU A 27 -32.45 40.15 8.29
C LEU A 27 -33.61 40.81 7.52
N PHE A 28 -33.88 42.10 7.77
CA PHE A 28 -35.06 42.81 7.27
C PHE A 28 -34.74 43.94 6.27
N CYS A 29 -33.50 44.41 6.22
CA CYS A 29 -33.08 45.54 5.40
C CYS A 29 -31.71 45.29 4.75
N LYS A 30 -31.15 46.30 4.07
CA LYS A 30 -29.86 46.20 3.37
C LYS A 30 -28.68 46.74 4.20
N ASP A 31 -28.92 47.08 5.47
CA ASP A 31 -27.88 47.63 6.34
C ASP A 31 -26.92 46.51 6.77
N MET A 32 -25.63 46.86 6.83
CA MET A 32 -24.51 45.97 7.14
C MET A 32 -23.85 46.40 8.45
N PHE A 33 -23.43 45.44 9.26
CA PHE A 33 -22.84 45.67 10.58
C PHE A 33 -21.50 44.95 10.74
N SER A 34 -20.63 45.49 11.57
CA SER A 34 -19.31 44.93 11.89
C SER A 34 -19.38 43.81 12.93
N SER A 35 -20.52 43.62 13.60
CA SER A 35 -20.69 42.58 14.62
C SER A 35 -22.17 42.14 14.77
N LEU A 36 -22.38 40.90 15.22
CA LEU A 36 -23.73 40.38 15.54
C LEU A 36 -24.49 41.22 16.57
N PRO A 37 -23.90 41.68 17.70
CA PRO A 37 -24.61 42.50 18.67
C PRO A 37 -25.16 43.81 18.09
N GLU A 38 -24.42 44.45 17.18
CA GLU A 38 -24.87 45.67 16.49
C GLU A 38 -26.06 45.39 15.57
N LEU A 39 -26.04 44.26 14.84
CA LEU A 39 -27.15 43.80 14.02
C LEU A 39 -28.40 43.52 14.87
N TRP A 40 -28.26 42.85 16.01
CA TRP A 40 -29.38 42.54 16.90
C TRP A 40 -29.98 43.79 17.55
N GLU A 41 -29.15 44.75 17.97
CA GLU A 41 -29.61 46.05 18.45
C GLU A 41 -30.37 46.83 17.37
N HIS A 42 -29.89 46.81 16.13
CA HIS A 42 -30.60 47.41 15.00
C HIS A 42 -31.95 46.73 14.75
N ALA A 43 -32.00 45.39 14.73
CA ALA A 43 -33.23 44.64 14.52
C ALA A 43 -34.29 44.95 15.61
N LYS A 44 -33.86 45.09 16.86
CA LYS A 44 -34.75 45.48 17.98
C LYS A 44 -35.28 46.90 17.80
N LYS A 45 -34.42 47.88 17.51
CA LYS A 45 -34.80 49.29 17.44
C LYS A 45 -35.60 49.68 16.20
N VAL A 46 -35.22 49.13 15.04
CA VAL A 46 -35.75 49.53 13.73
C VAL A 46 -36.87 48.60 13.26
N HIS A 47 -36.73 47.29 13.53
CA HIS A 47 -37.66 46.27 13.05
C HIS A 47 -38.53 45.67 14.16
N ASN A 48 -38.40 46.15 15.41
CA ASN A 48 -39.11 45.62 16.58
C ASN A 48 -38.98 44.08 16.69
N PHE A 49 -37.81 43.56 16.32
CA PHE A 49 -37.50 42.14 16.30
C PHE A 49 -36.43 41.82 17.34
N ASP A 50 -36.76 40.95 18.29
CA ASP A 50 -35.84 40.47 19.32
C ASP A 50 -35.57 38.98 19.12
N PHE A 51 -34.40 38.67 18.54
CA PHE A 51 -33.97 37.32 18.22
C PHE A 51 -33.89 36.40 19.46
N GLU A 52 -33.28 36.91 20.53
CA GLU A 52 -33.12 36.18 21.80
C GLU A 52 -34.44 35.90 22.49
N GLN A 53 -35.38 36.86 22.44
CA GLN A 53 -36.72 36.65 22.98
C GLN A 53 -37.46 35.55 22.20
N LEU A 54 -37.37 35.54 20.87
CA LEU A 54 -38.01 34.54 20.02
C LEU A 54 -37.40 33.14 20.19
N LYS A 55 -36.07 33.05 20.28
CA LYS A 55 -35.35 31.80 20.58
C LYS A 55 -35.85 31.18 21.88
N LYS A 56 -35.98 31.98 22.94
CA LYS A 56 -36.51 31.52 24.25
C LYS A 56 -38.00 31.21 24.22
N GLN A 57 -38.81 32.03 23.56
CA GLN A 57 -40.26 31.85 23.49
C GLN A 57 -40.65 30.53 22.81
N HIS A 58 -39.94 30.17 21.73
CA HIS A 58 -40.24 28.97 20.93
C HIS A 58 -39.29 27.79 21.22
N GLN A 59 -38.39 27.92 22.19
CA GLN A 59 -37.41 26.89 22.59
C GLN A 59 -36.62 26.35 21.38
N LEU A 60 -36.10 27.26 20.56
CA LEU A 60 -35.37 26.90 19.33
C LEU A 60 -33.96 26.41 19.66
N ASP A 61 -33.62 25.24 19.14
CA ASP A 61 -32.25 24.74 19.04
C ASP A 61 -31.50 25.45 17.89
N LEU A 62 -30.21 25.16 17.73
CA LEU A 62 -29.40 25.66 16.62
C LEU A 62 -30.11 25.55 15.27
N TYR A 63 -30.59 24.36 14.91
CA TYR A 63 -31.30 24.11 13.66
C TYR A 63 -32.59 24.92 13.53
N GLY A 64 -33.32 25.13 14.63
CA GLY A 64 -34.46 26.03 14.69
C GLY A 64 -34.09 27.48 14.43
N CYS A 65 -32.93 27.94 14.93
CA CYS A 65 -32.40 29.27 14.67
C CYS A 65 -32.01 29.46 13.19
N PHE A 66 -31.35 28.47 12.58
CA PHE A 66 -31.06 28.44 11.14
C PHE A 66 -32.33 28.59 10.30
N LYS A 67 -33.36 27.81 10.62
CA LYS A 67 -34.65 27.86 9.91
C LYS A 67 -35.36 29.20 10.10
N LEU A 68 -35.30 29.80 11.30
CA LEU A 68 -35.89 31.12 11.58
C LEU A 68 -35.22 32.22 10.74
N VAL A 69 -33.89 32.25 10.68
CA VAL A 69 -33.14 33.24 9.88
C VAL A 69 -33.49 33.12 8.40
N ASN A 70 -33.48 31.90 7.86
CA ASN A 70 -33.84 31.66 6.45
C ASN A 70 -35.31 31.95 6.16
N TYR A 71 -36.22 31.66 7.10
CA TYR A 71 -37.62 32.06 6.98
C TYR A 71 -37.76 33.57 6.83
N ILE A 72 -37.15 34.35 7.74
CA ILE A 72 -37.20 35.82 7.70
C ILE A 72 -36.67 36.34 6.36
N ARG A 73 -35.48 35.88 5.95
CA ARG A 73 -34.88 36.31 4.68
C ARG A 73 -35.74 35.94 3.47
N SER A 74 -36.40 34.77 3.50
CA SER A 74 -37.29 34.34 2.42
C SER A 74 -38.53 35.24 2.29
N MET A 75 -39.15 35.60 3.42
CA MET A 75 -40.33 36.47 3.45
C MET A 75 -39.98 37.90 3.03
N VAL A 76 -38.84 38.42 3.50
CA VAL A 76 -38.34 39.75 3.12
C VAL A 76 -38.00 39.81 1.63
N LYS A 77 -37.40 38.75 1.07
CA LYS A 77 -37.15 38.62 -0.38
C LYS A 77 -38.44 38.62 -1.21
N LEU A 78 -39.53 38.09 -0.66
CA LEU A 78 -40.86 38.10 -1.27
C LEU A 78 -41.64 39.41 -1.01
N GLY A 79 -41.11 40.32 -0.17
CA GLY A 79 -41.77 41.57 0.20
C GLY A 79 -42.90 41.40 1.22
N GLU A 80 -42.95 40.27 1.92
CA GLU A 80 -43.95 39.95 2.95
C GLU A 80 -43.38 40.18 4.36
N THR A 81 -44.26 40.54 5.30
CA THR A 81 -43.88 40.67 6.72
C THR A 81 -43.88 39.29 7.38
N PRO A 82 -42.74 38.82 7.94
CA PRO A 82 -42.68 37.52 8.61
C PRO A 82 -43.59 37.48 9.85
N ASP A 83 -44.25 36.34 10.08
CA ASP A 83 -45.05 36.07 11.27
C ASP A 83 -44.30 35.11 12.20
N PHE A 84 -44.29 35.42 13.49
CA PHE A 84 -43.59 34.66 14.52
C PHE A 84 -44.52 34.11 15.60
N SER A 85 -45.84 34.20 15.39
CA SER A 85 -46.85 33.78 16.37
C SER A 85 -46.86 32.27 16.61
N ASP A 86 -46.56 31.47 15.58
CA ASP A 86 -46.52 30.01 15.62
C ASP A 86 -45.22 29.48 15.01
N ALA A 87 -44.44 28.71 15.77
CA ALA A 87 -43.20 28.11 15.30
C ALA A 87 -43.37 27.16 14.11
N SER A 88 -44.57 26.61 13.89
CA SER A 88 -44.86 25.71 12.77
C SER A 88 -44.63 26.37 11.40
N VAL A 89 -44.76 27.70 11.30
CA VAL A 89 -44.62 28.44 10.03
C VAL A 89 -43.19 28.48 9.49
N PHE A 90 -42.20 28.33 10.39
CA PHE A 90 -40.78 28.27 10.06
C PHE A 90 -40.12 26.93 10.41
N ALA A 91 -40.86 25.93 10.88
CA ALA A 91 -40.33 24.59 11.16
C ALA A 91 -40.00 23.75 9.90
N ASN A 92 -40.50 24.17 8.73
CA ASN A 92 -40.40 23.43 7.47
C ASN A 92 -38.94 23.26 6.99
N GLU A 93 -38.59 22.06 6.53
CA GLU A 93 -37.24 21.72 6.04
C GLU A 93 -36.76 22.60 4.87
N LYS A 94 -37.67 23.21 4.10
CA LYS A 94 -37.28 24.13 3.02
C LYS A 94 -36.44 25.33 3.51
N TYR A 95 -36.53 25.68 4.80
CA TYR A 95 -35.73 26.75 5.42
C TYR A 95 -34.36 26.28 5.94
N MET A 96 -33.99 25.02 5.70
CA MET A 96 -32.62 24.53 5.88
C MET A 96 -31.68 24.96 4.76
N ILE A 97 -32.19 25.58 3.70
CA ILE A 97 -31.42 26.05 2.57
C ILE A 97 -31.19 27.57 2.72
N PRO A 98 -29.92 28.03 2.76
CA PRO A 98 -29.61 29.46 2.86
C PRO A 98 -30.25 30.29 1.74
N VAL A 99 -30.92 31.38 2.12
CA VAL A 99 -31.52 32.32 1.15
C VAL A 99 -30.47 33.30 0.60
N LEU A 100 -29.45 33.59 1.40
CA LEU A 100 -28.30 34.42 1.06
C LEU A 100 -27.06 33.52 0.96
N GLU A 101 -26.32 33.66 -0.14
CA GLU A 101 -25.04 32.97 -0.33
C GLU A 101 -23.99 33.61 0.56
N ASN A 102 -23.24 32.81 1.32
CA ASN A 102 -22.26 33.24 2.32
C ASN A 102 -22.83 34.12 3.46
N ASP A 103 -23.96 33.69 4.05
CA ASP A 103 -24.61 34.43 5.15
C ASP A 103 -23.80 34.36 6.46
N ALA A 104 -23.03 35.40 6.74
CA ALA A 104 -22.25 35.54 7.98
C ALA A 104 -23.06 35.33 9.25
N VAL A 105 -24.36 35.67 9.27
CA VAL A 105 -25.23 35.45 10.43
C VAL A 105 -25.38 33.96 10.70
N LEU A 106 -25.57 33.14 9.67
CA LEU A 106 -25.75 31.69 9.84
C LEU A 106 -24.47 31.00 10.34
N PHE A 107 -23.30 31.42 9.87
CA PHE A 107 -22.02 30.85 10.32
C PHE A 107 -21.73 31.14 11.79
N SER A 108 -22.16 32.30 12.30
CA SER A 108 -21.93 32.68 13.69
C SER A 108 -22.98 32.14 14.68
N LEU A 109 -24.06 31.50 14.21
CA LEU A 109 -25.03 30.84 15.11
C LEU A 109 -24.41 29.62 15.82
N ASP A 110 -23.42 28.97 15.20
CA ASP A 110 -22.71 27.81 15.76
C ASP A 110 -21.79 28.19 16.93
N GLU A 111 -21.32 29.44 17.01
CA GLU A 111 -20.37 29.91 18.04
C GLU A 111 -21.06 30.28 19.37
N GLU A 112 -22.37 30.53 19.40
CA GLU A 112 -23.08 30.97 20.61
C GLU A 112 -23.66 29.81 21.47
N GLU A 113 -23.69 28.56 21.00
CA GLU A 113 -24.13 27.41 21.82
C GLU A 113 -23.07 26.95 22.84
N SER A 114 -21.80 27.37 22.71
CA SER A 114 -20.74 26.98 23.66
C SER A 114 -20.81 27.69 25.02
N ASP A 115 -21.51 28.82 25.10
CA ASP A 115 -21.46 29.72 26.27
C ASP A 115 -22.71 29.65 27.18
N ALA A 116 -23.75 28.92 26.77
CA ALA A 116 -25.05 28.90 27.48
C ALA A 116 -25.25 27.73 28.47
N GLU A 117 -24.35 26.73 28.52
CA GLU A 117 -24.54 25.53 29.36
C GLU A 117 -24.11 25.69 30.84
N GLN A 118 -23.65 26.86 31.29
CA GLN A 118 -23.02 27.00 32.62
C GLN A 118 -23.92 27.41 33.80
N GLU A 119 -25.21 27.71 33.63
CA GLU A 119 -26.02 28.26 34.74
C GLU A 119 -27.36 27.56 34.95
N GLN A 120 -27.38 26.32 35.47
CA GLN A 120 -28.50 25.78 36.26
C GLN A 120 -28.27 24.34 36.77
N GLN A 121 -27.62 24.11 37.93
CA GLN A 121 -27.81 22.83 38.67
C GLN A 121 -27.39 22.75 40.16
N SER A 122 -27.58 23.81 40.97
CA SER A 122 -27.21 23.73 42.39
C SER A 122 -28.21 22.94 43.26
N SER A 123 -28.05 21.62 43.35
CA SER A 123 -28.25 20.85 44.61
C SER A 123 -27.94 19.34 44.52
N HIS A 124 -27.89 18.72 43.32
CA HIS A 124 -27.29 17.38 43.12
C HIS A 124 -25.78 17.41 42.83
N GLU A 125 -25.27 18.61 42.64
CA GLU A 125 -23.95 18.95 42.17
C GLU A 125 -22.79 18.57 43.10
N ALA A 126 -22.95 18.45 44.42
CA ALA A 126 -21.80 18.20 45.31
C ALA A 126 -21.26 16.76 45.19
N SER A 127 -22.14 15.77 45.04
CA SER A 127 -21.74 14.37 44.89
C SER A 127 -21.27 14.08 43.46
N SER A 128 -21.99 14.59 42.45
CA SER A 128 -21.58 14.49 41.05
C SER A 128 -20.33 15.30 40.73
N ARG A 129 -20.11 16.50 41.31
CA ARG A 129 -18.85 17.26 41.10
C ARG A 129 -17.65 16.58 41.75
N ASN A 130 -17.82 15.91 42.90
CA ASN A 130 -16.75 15.10 43.47
C ASN A 130 -16.44 13.89 42.59
N LEU A 131 -17.46 13.15 42.12
CA LEU A 131 -17.28 12.02 41.19
C LEU A 131 -16.73 12.44 39.82
N LEU A 132 -17.09 13.62 39.31
CA LEU A 132 -16.59 14.18 38.04
C LEU A 132 -15.17 14.71 38.20
N ARG A 133 -14.82 15.34 39.32
CA ARG A 133 -13.43 15.74 39.63
C ARG A 133 -12.53 14.54 39.83
N GLU A 134 -13.02 13.50 40.51
CA GLU A 134 -12.29 12.26 40.71
C GLU A 134 -12.14 11.50 39.37
N ASN A 135 -13.17 11.47 38.51
CA ASN A 135 -13.06 10.94 37.15
C ASN A 135 -12.13 11.77 36.25
N ALA A 136 -12.16 13.10 36.35
CA ALA A 136 -11.27 13.97 35.58
C ALA A 136 -9.82 13.78 36.04
N SER A 137 -9.58 13.72 37.36
CA SER A 137 -8.28 13.42 37.94
C SER A 137 -7.81 12.02 37.57
N LEU A 138 -8.68 11.00 37.58
CA LEU A 138 -8.34 9.64 37.19
C LEU A 138 -8.08 9.53 35.68
N LYS A 139 -8.83 10.24 34.83
CA LYS A 139 -8.58 10.34 33.39
C LYS A 139 -7.28 11.06 33.09
N GLU A 140 -6.97 12.11 33.82
CA GLU A 140 -5.71 12.86 33.69
C GLU A 140 -4.53 12.01 34.18
N GLN A 141 -4.69 11.26 35.28
CA GLN A 141 -3.73 10.25 35.73
C GLN A 141 -3.58 9.10 34.73
N LEU A 142 -4.66 8.61 34.11
CA LEU A 142 -4.62 7.59 33.06
C LEU A 142 -3.93 8.10 31.80
N ASN A 143 -4.19 9.34 31.39
CA ASN A 143 -3.53 9.98 30.26
C ASN A 143 -2.06 10.25 30.57
N ALA A 144 -1.72 10.69 31.78
CA ALA A 144 -0.35 10.87 32.23
C ALA A 144 0.40 9.53 32.31
N MET A 145 -0.24 8.49 32.84
CA MET A 145 0.32 7.14 32.91
C MET A 145 0.44 6.50 31.53
N SER A 146 -0.51 6.73 30.62
CA SER A 146 -0.45 6.31 29.22
C SER A 146 0.68 7.03 28.48
N LYS A 147 0.85 8.34 28.71
CA LYS A 147 1.94 9.14 28.14
C LYS A 147 3.29 8.71 28.71
N GLN A 148 3.36 8.36 30.01
CA GLN A 148 4.53 7.77 30.63
C GLN A 148 4.82 6.36 30.10
N LEU A 149 3.81 5.51 29.87
CA LEU A 149 3.97 4.19 29.26
C LEU A 149 4.46 4.30 27.82
N LYS A 150 3.92 5.22 27.02
CA LYS A 150 4.41 5.53 25.68
C LYS A 150 5.85 6.02 25.73
N ALA A 151 6.18 6.95 26.63
CA ALA A 151 7.55 7.44 26.79
C ALA A 151 8.50 6.33 27.25
N LEU A 152 8.09 5.45 28.17
CA LEU A 152 8.87 4.30 28.60
C LEU A 152 9.04 3.29 27.46
N GLN A 153 8.00 3.05 26.65
CA GLN A 153 8.10 2.20 25.47
C GLN A 153 9.03 2.79 24.42
N THR A 154 8.95 4.09 24.15
CA THR A 154 9.87 4.79 23.23
C THR A 154 11.30 4.75 23.76
N GLN A 155 11.50 5.01 25.06
CA GLN A 155 12.82 4.93 25.69
C GLN A 155 13.35 3.49 25.70
N LYS A 156 12.51 2.49 25.96
CA LYS A 156 12.88 1.07 25.88
C LYS A 156 13.22 0.66 24.46
N LEU A 157 12.48 1.18 23.48
CA LEU A 157 12.73 0.96 22.05
C LEU A 157 14.05 1.61 21.62
N GLU A 158 14.35 2.82 22.10
CA GLU A 158 15.64 3.49 21.87
C GLU A 158 16.80 2.77 22.58
N GLU A 159 16.61 2.28 23.81
CA GLU A 159 17.57 1.45 24.53
C GLU A 159 17.84 0.13 23.79
N LEU A 160 16.79 -0.59 23.36
CA LEU A 160 16.90 -1.80 22.54
C LEU A 160 17.59 -1.50 21.20
N THR A 161 17.25 -0.38 20.55
CA THR A 161 17.87 0.03 19.29
C THR A 161 19.37 0.34 19.47
N ASN A 162 19.74 0.95 20.60
CA ASN A 162 21.13 1.26 20.94
C ASN A 162 21.92 0.03 21.42
N GLU A 163 21.29 -0.93 22.11
CA GLU A 163 21.85 -2.24 22.44
C GLU A 163 22.09 -3.07 21.17
N VAL A 164 21.17 -3.02 20.19
CA VAL A 164 21.36 -3.64 18.86
C VAL A 164 22.50 -2.97 18.09
N LYS A 165 22.59 -1.63 18.11
CA LYS A 165 23.73 -0.89 17.50
C LYS A 165 25.08 -1.22 18.16
N THR A 166 25.13 -1.40 19.48
CA THR A 166 26.38 -1.74 20.17
C THR A 166 26.77 -3.21 20.01
N THR A 167 25.78 -4.12 19.93
CA THR A 167 26.01 -5.55 19.68
C THR A 167 26.44 -5.81 18.22
N SER A 168 25.88 -5.09 17.25
CA SER A 168 26.29 -5.16 15.82
C SER A 168 27.66 -4.57 15.53
N ILE A 169 28.15 -3.62 16.35
CA ILE A 169 29.54 -3.12 16.26
C ILE A 169 30.54 -4.14 16.86
N ALA A 170 30.12 -4.97 17.82
CA ALA A 170 30.99 -5.97 18.45
C ALA A 170 31.12 -7.29 17.64
N THR A 171 30.22 -7.56 16.68
CA THR A 171 30.24 -8.77 15.84
C THR A 171 30.76 -8.54 14.42
N ALA A 172 31.52 -7.45 14.18
CA ALA A 172 32.15 -7.14 12.90
C ALA A 172 33.34 -8.06 12.54
N SER A 173 33.16 -9.38 12.68
CA SER A 173 34.00 -10.42 12.12
C SER A 173 33.10 -11.54 11.60
N GLY A 174 32.74 -11.44 10.31
CA GLY A 174 31.97 -12.45 9.56
C GLY A 174 30.46 -12.20 9.57
N ARG A 175 29.96 -11.31 8.71
CA ARG A 175 28.52 -11.17 8.45
C ARG A 175 28.06 -12.38 7.65
N ASP A 176 27.07 -13.11 8.16
CA ASP A 176 26.35 -14.16 7.47
C ASP A 176 25.42 -13.52 6.41
N ASN A 177 25.33 -14.10 5.20
CA ASN A 177 24.54 -13.56 4.07
C ASN A 177 23.06 -13.40 4.44
N ASP A 178 22.55 -14.27 5.30
CA ASP A 178 21.18 -14.19 5.82
C ASP A 178 20.93 -12.92 6.66
N SER A 179 21.91 -12.48 7.44
CA SER A 179 21.72 -11.29 8.29
C SER A 179 21.54 -10.03 7.45
N TYR A 180 22.33 -9.88 6.37
CA TYR A 180 22.22 -8.76 5.43
C TYR A 180 20.85 -8.71 4.75
N TYR A 181 20.34 -9.87 4.32
CA TYR A 181 19.00 -9.98 3.73
C TYR A 181 17.91 -9.48 4.69
N PHE A 182 17.83 -10.00 5.92
CA PHE A 182 16.76 -9.63 6.85
C PHE A 182 16.86 -8.19 7.37
N GLU A 183 18.07 -7.64 7.48
CA GLU A 183 18.30 -6.21 7.78
C GLU A 183 17.73 -5.30 6.69
N GLY A 184 17.84 -5.69 5.41
CA GLY A 184 17.24 -4.97 4.28
C GLY A 184 15.73 -4.80 4.41
N TYR A 185 15.04 -5.83 4.92
CA TYR A 185 13.59 -5.81 5.14
C TYR A 185 13.14 -5.09 6.42
N ALA A 186 14.04 -4.55 7.24
CA ALA A 186 13.66 -3.77 8.42
C ALA A 186 13.31 -2.31 8.09
N SER A 187 13.65 -1.82 6.89
CA SER A 187 13.40 -0.43 6.48
C SER A 187 11.96 -0.20 6.02
N ASN A 188 11.40 0.99 6.28
CA ASN A 188 10.07 1.35 5.77
C ASN A 188 10.00 1.44 4.25
N ASP A 189 11.09 1.83 3.58
CA ASP A 189 11.09 2.12 2.14
C ASP A 189 10.74 0.90 1.29
N ILE A 190 11.29 -0.27 1.64
CA ILE A 190 10.99 -1.52 0.93
C ILE A 190 9.54 -1.95 1.13
N HIS A 191 8.98 -1.75 2.33
CA HIS A 191 7.57 -2.05 2.59
C HIS A 191 6.63 -1.06 1.91
N TYR A 192 7.01 0.21 1.79
CA TYR A 192 6.27 1.19 0.99
C TYR A 192 6.26 0.79 -0.49
N LEU A 193 7.40 0.41 -1.06
CA LEU A 193 7.48 -0.08 -2.44
C LEU A 193 6.56 -1.30 -2.65
N MET A 194 6.60 -2.27 -1.74
CA MET A 194 5.74 -3.45 -1.82
C MET A 194 4.26 -3.11 -1.67
N LEU A 195 3.88 -2.30 -0.67
CA LEU A 195 2.47 -1.97 -0.39
C LEU A 195 1.85 -1.04 -1.44
N SER A 196 2.65 -0.17 -2.06
CA SER A 196 2.21 0.71 -3.15
C SER A 196 2.09 -0.01 -4.50
N ASP A 197 2.67 -1.21 -4.63
CA ASP A 197 2.39 -2.13 -5.74
C ASP A 197 0.97 -2.69 -5.61
N ALA A 198 0.04 -2.02 -6.29
CA ALA A 198 -1.36 -2.40 -6.32
C ALA A 198 -1.57 -3.75 -7.01
N VAL A 199 -0.81 -4.10 -8.06
CA VAL A 199 -0.97 -5.37 -8.77
C VAL A 199 -0.67 -6.55 -7.84
N ARG A 200 0.44 -6.45 -7.10
CA ARG A 200 0.81 -7.40 -6.04
C ARG A 200 -0.29 -7.45 -4.97
N THR A 201 -0.54 -6.33 -4.30
CA THR A 201 -1.31 -6.30 -3.06
C THR A 201 -2.79 -6.61 -3.32
N ASP A 202 -3.36 -6.07 -4.41
CA ASP A 202 -4.72 -6.36 -4.83
C ASP A 202 -4.84 -7.80 -5.33
N GLY A 203 -3.84 -8.35 -6.02
CA GLY A 203 -3.86 -9.75 -6.46
C GLY A 203 -4.10 -10.74 -5.31
N TYR A 204 -3.40 -10.56 -4.18
CA TYR A 204 -3.67 -11.36 -2.98
C TYR A 204 -5.01 -11.00 -2.31
N ARG A 205 -5.29 -9.71 -2.13
CA ARG A 205 -6.54 -9.25 -1.48
C ARG A 205 -7.77 -9.79 -2.21
N ASP A 206 -7.80 -9.66 -3.53
CA ASP A 206 -8.95 -9.99 -4.37
C ASP A 206 -9.15 -11.50 -4.41
N PHE A 207 -8.07 -12.29 -4.43
CA PHE A 207 -8.16 -13.73 -4.25
C PHE A 207 -8.74 -14.08 -2.86
N ILE A 208 -8.20 -13.52 -1.78
CA ILE A 208 -8.63 -13.81 -0.41
C ILE A 208 -10.10 -13.39 -0.19
N TYR A 209 -10.47 -12.18 -0.60
CA TYR A 209 -11.82 -11.64 -0.42
C TYR A 209 -12.85 -12.17 -1.42
N GLY A 210 -12.43 -12.53 -2.63
CA GLY A 210 -13.27 -13.24 -3.60
C GLY A 210 -13.57 -14.67 -3.19
N ASN A 211 -12.80 -15.23 -2.24
CA ASN A 211 -12.89 -16.61 -1.80
C ASN A 211 -13.04 -16.74 -0.28
N LYS A 212 -13.69 -15.79 0.41
CA LYS A 212 -13.86 -15.84 1.89
C LYS A 212 -14.41 -17.18 2.40
N ASP A 213 -15.22 -17.88 1.62
CA ASP A 213 -15.77 -19.18 1.97
C ASP A 213 -14.70 -20.27 2.17
N ILE A 214 -13.55 -20.19 1.49
CA ILE A 214 -12.45 -21.16 1.67
C ILE A 214 -11.52 -20.78 2.83
N PHE A 215 -11.48 -19.50 3.22
CA PHE A 215 -10.72 -18.99 4.37
C PHE A 215 -11.50 -19.09 5.69
N LYS A 216 -12.84 -19.07 5.63
CA LYS A 216 -13.68 -19.06 6.81
C LYS A 216 -13.41 -20.26 7.71
N ASP A 217 -13.24 -19.99 9.01
CA ASP A 217 -12.99 -20.98 10.06
C ASP A 217 -11.69 -21.81 9.86
N LYS A 218 -10.78 -21.36 8.97
CA LYS A 218 -9.49 -22.00 8.70
C LYS A 218 -8.33 -21.43 9.50
N ILE A 219 -7.33 -22.27 9.75
CA ILE A 219 -6.05 -21.84 10.31
C ILE A 219 -5.11 -21.50 9.15
N VAL A 220 -4.61 -20.26 9.13
CA VAL A 220 -3.75 -19.74 8.05
C VAL A 220 -2.33 -19.51 8.59
N LEU A 221 -1.33 -19.85 7.79
CA LEU A 221 0.07 -19.46 8.02
C LEU A 221 0.49 -18.45 6.96
N ASP A 222 0.97 -17.29 7.40
CA ASP A 222 1.59 -16.26 6.56
C ASP A 222 3.11 -16.33 6.72
N VAL A 223 3.82 -16.77 5.67
CA VAL A 223 5.29 -16.97 5.69
C VAL A 223 5.97 -15.75 5.08
N GLY A 224 6.78 -15.06 5.89
CA GLY A 224 7.36 -13.76 5.55
C GLY A 224 6.30 -12.66 5.58
N CYS A 225 5.63 -12.51 6.72
CA CYS A 225 4.45 -11.66 6.82
C CYS A 225 4.75 -10.15 6.69
N GLY A 226 6.01 -9.74 6.83
CA GLY A 226 6.44 -8.34 6.73
C GLY A 226 5.63 -7.44 7.65
N THR A 227 4.89 -6.50 7.07
CA THR A 227 4.00 -5.57 7.79
C THR A 227 2.68 -6.19 8.29
N GLY A 228 2.43 -7.47 7.99
CA GLY A 228 1.23 -8.21 8.36
C GLY A 228 0.03 -8.01 7.43
N ILE A 229 0.21 -7.36 6.27
CA ILE A 229 -0.91 -7.01 5.38
C ILE A 229 -1.72 -8.23 4.90
N LEU A 230 -1.04 -9.31 4.49
CA LEU A 230 -1.71 -10.52 4.01
C LEU A 230 -2.40 -11.26 5.16
N SER A 231 -1.75 -11.32 6.33
CA SER A 231 -2.35 -11.79 7.57
C SER A 231 -3.65 -11.05 7.92
N MET A 232 -3.67 -9.72 7.80
CA MET A 232 -4.86 -8.91 8.05
C MET A 232 -5.97 -9.16 7.01
N PHE A 233 -5.63 -9.40 5.74
CA PHE A 233 -6.61 -9.84 4.74
C PHE A 233 -7.22 -11.19 5.10
N ALA A 234 -6.41 -12.18 5.46
CA ALA A 234 -6.88 -13.51 5.86
C ALA A 234 -7.78 -13.45 7.10
N ALA A 235 -7.40 -12.69 8.13
CA ALA A 235 -8.21 -12.49 9.32
C ALA A 235 -9.58 -11.83 8.98
N LYS A 236 -9.58 -10.74 8.19
CA LYS A 236 -10.82 -10.09 7.72
C LYS A 236 -11.67 -10.96 6.78
N ALA A 237 -11.08 -11.98 6.16
CA ALA A 237 -11.79 -12.96 5.35
C ALA A 237 -12.53 -14.01 6.20
N GLY A 238 -12.31 -14.02 7.53
CA GLY A 238 -12.97 -14.93 8.46
C GLY A 238 -12.12 -16.15 8.83
N ALA A 239 -10.81 -16.12 8.61
CA ALA A 239 -9.90 -17.13 9.14
C ALA A 239 -10.13 -17.31 10.64
N LYS A 240 -10.12 -18.56 11.11
CA LYS A 240 -10.25 -18.88 12.53
C LYS A 240 -9.09 -18.30 13.34
N HIS A 241 -7.89 -18.39 12.76
CA HIS A 241 -6.66 -17.85 13.35
C HIS A 241 -5.60 -17.73 12.26
N VAL A 242 -4.75 -16.71 12.35
CA VAL A 242 -3.58 -16.53 11.47
C VAL A 242 -2.31 -16.60 12.29
N TYR A 243 -1.37 -17.45 11.89
CA TYR A 243 0.01 -17.44 12.38
C TYR A 243 0.87 -16.69 11.36
N ALA A 244 1.48 -15.59 11.76
CA ALA A 244 2.25 -14.72 10.89
C ALA A 244 3.72 -14.80 11.28
N VAL A 245 4.58 -15.31 10.41
CA VAL A 245 6.00 -15.55 10.70
C VAL A 245 6.85 -14.61 9.87
N ASP A 246 7.77 -13.90 10.51
CA ASP A 246 8.81 -13.13 9.84
C ASP A 246 10.06 -13.10 10.73
N ASN A 247 11.25 -13.08 10.13
CA ASN A 247 12.52 -13.02 10.86
C ASN A 247 13.07 -11.59 11.00
N SER A 248 12.55 -10.63 10.24
CA SER A 248 12.91 -9.22 10.33
C SER A 248 12.22 -8.51 11.50
N ASN A 249 12.85 -7.46 12.01
CA ASN A 249 12.32 -6.65 13.11
C ASN A 249 11.05 -5.86 12.72
N ILE A 250 10.71 -5.81 11.42
CA ILE A 250 9.43 -5.24 10.95
C ILE A 250 8.22 -5.87 11.63
N ILE A 251 8.35 -7.10 12.12
CA ILE A 251 7.27 -7.82 12.80
C ILE A 251 6.73 -7.06 14.03
N HIS A 252 7.55 -6.24 14.69
CA HIS A 252 7.07 -5.38 15.78
C HIS A 252 6.09 -4.31 15.30
N LEU A 253 6.31 -3.76 14.10
CA LEU A 253 5.38 -2.85 13.45
C LEU A 253 4.13 -3.59 12.94
N ALA A 254 4.28 -4.82 12.45
CA ALA A 254 3.15 -5.66 12.06
C ALA A 254 2.18 -5.94 13.22
N ILE A 255 2.72 -6.21 14.42
CA ILE A 255 1.93 -6.35 15.65
C ILE A 255 1.14 -5.06 15.96
N ALA A 256 1.79 -3.90 15.87
CA ALA A 256 1.14 -2.61 16.07
C ALA A 256 0.05 -2.35 15.04
N ASN A 257 0.32 -2.62 13.75
CA ASN A 257 -0.66 -2.49 12.67
C ASN A 257 -1.92 -3.33 12.92
N ALA A 258 -1.74 -4.59 13.32
CA ALA A 258 -2.86 -5.47 13.63
C ALA A 258 -3.66 -4.98 14.85
N ALA A 259 -3.01 -4.39 15.85
CA ALA A 259 -3.67 -3.81 17.01
C ALA A 259 -4.52 -2.58 16.66
N GLU A 260 -3.99 -1.66 15.85
CA GLU A 260 -4.74 -0.49 15.36
C GLU A 260 -5.94 -0.87 14.47
N ASN A 261 -6.00 -2.11 14.00
CA ASN A 261 -7.09 -2.64 13.18
C ASN A 261 -8.01 -3.63 13.93
N ASP A 262 -7.92 -3.71 15.27
CA ASP A 262 -8.70 -4.62 16.12
C ASP A 262 -8.53 -6.13 15.81
N LEU A 263 -7.38 -6.52 15.24
CA LEU A 263 -7.09 -7.89 14.79
C LEU A 263 -6.10 -8.64 15.70
N SER A 264 -5.66 -8.05 16.83
CA SER A 264 -4.66 -8.68 17.72
C SER A 264 -5.07 -10.05 18.27
N LYS A 265 -6.38 -10.32 18.38
CA LYS A 265 -6.89 -11.60 18.87
C LYS A 265 -6.91 -12.69 17.80
N ASP A 266 -6.94 -12.29 16.53
CA ASP A 266 -7.12 -13.19 15.38
C ASP A 266 -5.78 -13.56 14.73
N ILE A 267 -4.70 -12.83 15.05
CA ILE A 267 -3.36 -13.00 14.46
C ILE A 267 -2.32 -13.18 15.57
N THR A 268 -1.49 -14.22 15.45
CA THR A 268 -0.29 -14.41 16.29
C THR A 268 0.96 -14.22 15.45
N PHE A 269 1.74 -13.19 15.78
CA PHE A 269 3.02 -12.90 15.16
C PHE A 269 4.15 -13.67 15.86
N ILE A 270 5.01 -14.30 15.07
CA ILE A 270 6.13 -15.12 15.55
C ILE A 270 7.40 -14.61 14.88
N HIS A 271 8.30 -14.02 15.69
CA HIS A 271 9.58 -13.53 15.22
C HIS A 271 10.58 -14.68 15.12
N GLY A 272 11.03 -14.99 13.90
CA GLY A 272 12.03 -16.02 13.63
C GLY A 272 11.95 -16.59 12.22
N LYS A 273 12.95 -17.40 11.86
CA LYS A 273 12.98 -18.16 10.60
C LYS A 273 11.95 -19.30 10.63
N VAL A 274 11.18 -19.48 9.56
CA VAL A 274 10.12 -20.51 9.50
C VAL A 274 10.66 -21.93 9.65
N GLU A 275 11.93 -22.12 9.29
CA GLU A 275 12.72 -23.34 9.43
C GLU A 275 13.02 -23.68 10.90
N GLU A 276 13.12 -22.68 11.77
CA GLU A 276 13.58 -22.82 13.16
C GLU A 276 12.44 -22.74 14.17
N ILE A 277 11.36 -22.04 13.83
CA ILE A 277 10.21 -21.88 14.72
C ILE A 277 9.41 -23.18 14.87
N LYS A 278 8.54 -23.19 15.88
CA LYS A 278 7.51 -24.20 16.07
C LYS A 278 6.16 -23.53 16.25
N LEU A 279 5.23 -23.82 15.35
CA LEU A 279 3.84 -23.37 15.49
C LEU A 279 3.17 -24.05 16.70
N PRO A 280 2.23 -23.37 17.38
CA PRO A 280 1.45 -23.97 18.47
C PRO A 280 0.37 -24.93 17.98
N VAL A 281 0.35 -25.24 16.68
CA VAL A 281 -0.52 -26.22 16.01
C VAL A 281 0.34 -27.19 15.20
N GLU A 282 -0.14 -28.41 15.02
CA GLU A 282 0.54 -29.41 14.20
C GLU A 282 0.40 -29.11 12.71
N HIS A 283 -0.78 -28.67 12.29
CA HIS A 283 -1.09 -28.35 10.90
C HIS A 283 -1.87 -27.05 10.74
N VAL A 284 -1.73 -26.45 9.55
CA VAL A 284 -2.51 -25.32 9.06
C VAL A 284 -3.28 -25.73 7.79
N ASP A 285 -4.41 -25.08 7.54
CA ASP A 285 -5.26 -25.37 6.37
C ASP A 285 -4.77 -24.66 5.10
N ILE A 286 -4.21 -23.45 5.27
CA ILE A 286 -3.78 -22.57 4.18
C ILE A 286 -2.42 -21.97 4.52
N ILE A 287 -1.50 -21.97 3.56
CA ILE A 287 -0.30 -21.15 3.60
C ILE A 287 -0.45 -20.03 2.57
N ILE A 288 -0.37 -18.78 3.03
CA ILE A 288 -0.23 -17.61 2.18
C ILE A 288 1.22 -17.13 2.30
N SER A 289 1.84 -16.75 1.19
CA SER A 289 3.19 -16.19 1.23
C SER A 289 3.47 -15.44 -0.05
N GLU A 290 4.02 -14.24 0.09
CA GLU A 290 4.63 -13.50 -0.99
C GLU A 290 6.14 -13.76 -0.91
N TRP A 291 6.59 -14.74 -1.70
CA TRP A 291 7.96 -15.26 -1.69
C TRP A 291 8.73 -14.92 -2.95
N MET A 292 8.09 -14.26 -3.92
CA MET A 292 8.61 -14.13 -5.27
C MET A 292 9.70 -13.06 -5.29
N GLY A 293 10.89 -13.44 -5.73
CA GLY A 293 11.98 -12.49 -6.00
C GLY A 293 11.95 -11.97 -7.43
N TYR A 294 12.90 -11.09 -7.75
CA TYR A 294 13.25 -10.81 -9.15
C TYR A 294 13.58 -12.11 -9.89
N ALA A 295 13.23 -12.19 -11.18
CA ALA A 295 13.30 -13.44 -11.94
C ALA A 295 12.65 -14.65 -11.21
N LEU A 296 11.63 -14.39 -10.40
CA LEU A 296 10.88 -15.32 -9.53
C LEU A 296 11.65 -15.91 -8.35
N THR A 297 12.89 -16.38 -8.55
CA THR A 297 13.62 -17.21 -7.57
C THR A 297 14.80 -16.51 -6.89
N PHE A 298 15.08 -15.25 -7.23
CA PHE A 298 16.08 -14.45 -6.51
C PHE A 298 15.75 -14.34 -5.02
N GLU A 299 16.78 -14.21 -4.17
CA GLU A 299 16.69 -14.23 -2.70
C GLU A 299 16.24 -15.56 -2.07
N SER A 300 15.89 -16.58 -2.87
CA SER A 300 15.65 -17.96 -2.43
C SER A 300 14.57 -18.17 -1.36
N MET A 301 13.63 -17.24 -1.18
CA MET A 301 12.56 -17.37 -0.17
C MET A 301 11.58 -18.53 -0.45
N ILE A 302 11.52 -19.00 -1.71
CA ILE A 302 10.75 -20.21 -2.07
C ILE A 302 11.14 -21.43 -1.23
N ASP A 303 12.41 -21.58 -0.84
CA ASP A 303 12.87 -22.68 0.01
C ASP A 303 12.12 -22.71 1.35
N SER A 304 12.00 -21.54 1.98
CA SER A 304 11.30 -21.36 3.25
C SER A 304 9.82 -21.73 3.15
N VAL A 305 9.17 -21.37 2.04
CA VAL A 305 7.75 -21.72 1.79
C VAL A 305 7.58 -23.23 1.59
N LEU A 306 8.48 -23.88 0.84
CA LEU A 306 8.44 -25.32 0.63
C LEU A 306 8.67 -26.08 1.96
N ILE A 307 9.59 -25.61 2.80
CA ILE A 307 9.80 -26.17 4.15
C ILE A 307 8.56 -25.97 5.02
N ALA A 308 7.94 -24.79 5.00
CA ALA A 308 6.71 -24.53 5.74
C ALA A 308 5.56 -25.43 5.28
N ARG A 309 5.42 -25.64 3.97
CA ARG A 309 4.46 -26.59 3.38
C ARG A 309 4.66 -27.99 3.94
N ASP A 310 5.87 -28.52 3.81
CA ASP A 310 6.16 -29.91 4.16
C ASP A 310 6.03 -30.17 5.67
N ARG A 311 6.26 -29.15 6.50
CA ARG A 311 6.15 -29.25 7.95
C ARG A 311 4.74 -29.03 8.48
N TYR A 312 4.01 -28.06 7.91
CA TYR A 312 2.80 -27.52 8.55
C TYR A 312 1.55 -27.62 7.70
N LEU A 313 1.62 -27.74 6.36
CA LEU A 313 0.40 -27.80 5.57
C LEU A 313 -0.32 -29.14 5.78
N ALA A 314 -1.61 -29.09 6.13
CA ALA A 314 -2.42 -30.29 6.21
C ALA A 314 -2.53 -30.97 4.83
N PRO A 315 -2.74 -32.30 4.76
CA PRO A 315 -3.02 -32.97 3.49
C PRO A 315 -4.21 -32.34 2.76
N GLY A 316 -3.99 -31.91 1.51
CA GLY A 316 -5.00 -31.19 0.73
C GLY A 316 -5.20 -29.73 1.11
N GLY A 317 -4.36 -29.18 1.99
CA GLY A 317 -4.29 -27.75 2.29
C GLY A 317 -3.89 -26.93 1.07
N LEU A 318 -4.17 -25.63 1.15
CA LEU A 318 -3.99 -24.70 0.04
C LEU A 318 -2.70 -23.89 0.18
N LEU A 319 -1.95 -23.74 -0.91
CA LEU A 319 -0.92 -22.70 -1.07
C LEU A 319 -1.46 -21.56 -1.93
N ALA A 320 -1.31 -20.34 -1.45
CA ALA A 320 -1.63 -19.12 -2.17
C ALA A 320 -0.37 -18.22 -2.21
N PRO A 321 0.25 -18.06 -3.39
CA PRO A 321 -0.16 -18.56 -4.70
C PRO A 321 0.06 -20.06 -4.87
N SER A 322 -0.67 -20.65 -5.82
CA SER A 322 -0.71 -22.09 -6.05
C SER A 322 0.27 -22.53 -7.13
N GLU A 323 0.50 -21.66 -8.12
CA GLU A 323 1.41 -21.89 -9.23
C GLU A 323 2.02 -20.57 -9.70
N THR A 324 3.28 -20.62 -10.12
CA THR A 324 3.94 -19.53 -10.83
C THR A 324 4.57 -20.06 -12.11
N ARG A 325 4.63 -19.23 -13.14
CA ARG A 325 5.19 -19.58 -14.44
C ARG A 325 6.23 -18.55 -14.86
N LEU A 326 7.42 -19.01 -15.18
CA LEU A 326 8.47 -18.20 -15.75
C LEU A 326 8.28 -18.09 -17.26
N VAL A 327 8.35 -16.85 -17.74
CA VAL A 327 8.12 -16.50 -19.13
C VAL A 327 9.35 -15.79 -19.68
N LEU A 328 9.71 -16.17 -20.89
CA LEU A 328 10.84 -15.61 -21.62
C LEU A 328 10.36 -15.00 -22.94
N THR A 329 10.96 -13.89 -23.35
CA THR A 329 10.86 -13.37 -24.70
C THR A 329 12.18 -12.77 -25.19
N ALA A 330 12.21 -12.37 -26.45
CA ALA A 330 13.31 -11.66 -27.09
C ALA A 330 12.98 -10.18 -27.26
N THR A 331 13.97 -9.33 -26.94
CA THR A 331 13.91 -7.89 -27.14
C THR A 331 14.81 -7.49 -28.30
N THR A 332 14.24 -6.82 -29.31
CA THR A 332 14.98 -6.32 -30.47
C THR A 332 15.16 -4.82 -30.50
N ASN A 333 14.47 -4.07 -29.64
CA ASN A 333 14.65 -2.64 -29.54
C ASN A 333 16.04 -2.32 -28.95
N THR A 334 16.82 -1.53 -29.68
CA THR A 334 18.16 -1.10 -29.26
C THR A 334 18.15 -0.09 -28.11
N GLU A 335 17.03 0.59 -27.87
CA GLU A 335 16.88 1.55 -26.76
C GLU A 335 17.12 0.89 -25.39
N VAL A 336 16.91 -0.44 -25.27
CA VAL A 336 17.25 -1.20 -24.05
C VAL A 336 18.74 -1.17 -23.68
N LEU A 337 19.60 -0.80 -24.64
CA LEU A 337 21.06 -0.72 -24.47
C LEU A 337 21.52 0.68 -24.02
N GLU A 338 20.69 1.71 -24.14
CA GLU A 338 21.14 3.09 -24.01
C GLU A 338 21.75 3.38 -22.63
N GLU A 339 21.01 3.05 -21.58
CA GLU A 339 21.41 3.30 -20.19
C GLU A 339 22.59 2.41 -19.76
N TYR A 340 22.57 1.14 -20.13
CA TYR A 340 23.49 0.13 -19.58
C TYR A 340 24.73 -0.12 -20.43
N VAL A 341 24.72 0.25 -21.71
CA VAL A 341 25.76 -0.11 -22.68
C VAL A 341 26.27 1.12 -23.44
N ASP A 342 25.37 1.93 -23.99
CA ASP A 342 25.78 3.03 -24.86
C ASP A 342 26.29 4.25 -24.08
N PHE A 343 25.70 4.55 -22.92
CA PHE A 343 26.18 5.56 -21.98
C PHE A 343 27.69 5.45 -21.71
N TRP A 344 28.18 4.25 -21.41
CA TRP A 344 29.59 3.99 -21.10
C TRP A 344 30.54 4.19 -22.28
N SER A 345 30.01 4.24 -23.50
CA SER A 345 30.82 4.45 -24.70
C SER A 345 31.29 5.91 -24.82
N ASN A 346 30.59 6.86 -24.19
CA ASN A 346 30.96 8.26 -24.14
C ASN A 346 30.36 8.97 -22.91
N VAL A 347 31.06 8.88 -21.78
CA VAL A 347 30.71 9.58 -20.54
C VAL A 347 31.46 10.91 -20.52
N TYR A 348 30.79 11.99 -20.90
CA TYR A 348 31.35 13.35 -20.97
C TYR A 348 32.67 13.47 -21.79
N GLY A 349 32.78 12.73 -22.89
CA GLY A 349 33.97 12.68 -23.74
C GLY A 349 34.93 11.53 -23.45
N PHE A 350 34.71 10.77 -22.37
CA PHE A 350 35.56 9.66 -21.95
C PHE A 350 34.93 8.30 -22.29
N LYS A 351 35.75 7.36 -22.77
CA LYS A 351 35.34 5.98 -23.02
C LYS A 351 35.53 5.15 -21.75
N MET A 352 34.46 4.61 -21.19
CA MET A 352 34.46 3.81 -19.96
C MET A 352 34.15 2.33 -20.25
N ASN A 353 34.80 1.75 -21.26
CA ASN A 353 34.52 0.37 -21.72
C ASN A 353 34.66 -0.71 -20.64
N GLY A 354 35.48 -0.49 -19.60
CA GLY A 354 35.57 -1.43 -18.47
C GLY A 354 34.25 -1.58 -17.70
N MET A 355 33.45 -0.50 -17.61
CA MET A 355 32.12 -0.54 -17.00
C MET A 355 31.10 -1.19 -17.95
N LYS A 356 31.22 -0.91 -19.25
CA LYS A 356 30.38 -1.49 -20.30
C LYS A 356 30.42 -3.02 -20.31
N ASP A 357 31.60 -3.61 -20.09
CA ASP A 357 31.75 -5.07 -20.08
C ASP A 357 31.08 -5.73 -18.87
N ALA A 358 31.01 -5.05 -17.71
CA ALA A 358 30.34 -5.58 -16.54
C ALA A 358 28.82 -5.70 -16.76
N ALA A 359 28.21 -4.73 -17.44
CA ALA A 359 26.76 -4.70 -17.69
C ALA A 359 26.24 -5.95 -18.42
N TYR A 360 27.03 -6.59 -19.28
CA TYR A 360 26.61 -7.82 -19.98
C TYR A 360 26.67 -9.07 -19.09
N GLY A 361 27.31 -9.02 -17.92
CA GLY A 361 27.35 -10.12 -16.96
C GLY A 361 26.29 -10.01 -15.86
N GLU A 362 25.49 -8.94 -15.87
CA GLU A 362 24.51 -8.63 -14.83
C GLU A 362 23.08 -8.77 -15.35
N VAL A 363 22.15 -9.11 -14.47
CA VAL A 363 20.72 -9.07 -14.75
C VAL A 363 20.20 -7.67 -14.44
N HIS A 364 19.57 -7.00 -15.43
CA HIS A 364 19.04 -5.65 -15.25
C HIS A 364 17.56 -5.68 -14.92
N VAL A 365 17.17 -5.08 -13.79
CA VAL A 365 15.76 -5.03 -13.35
C VAL A 365 15.12 -3.70 -13.72
N GLN A 366 14.28 -3.72 -14.75
CA GLN A 366 13.68 -2.51 -15.31
C GLN A 366 12.29 -2.77 -15.90
N VAL A 367 11.49 -1.71 -16.02
CA VAL A 367 10.21 -1.77 -16.73
C VAL A 367 10.51 -1.74 -18.22
N VAL A 368 10.19 -2.83 -18.91
CA VAL A 368 10.34 -2.97 -20.35
C VAL A 368 9.03 -2.58 -21.02
N PRO A 369 9.03 -1.60 -21.94
CA PRO A 369 7.84 -1.28 -22.72
C PRO A 369 7.39 -2.49 -23.56
N GLU A 370 6.07 -2.71 -23.69
CA GLU A 370 5.53 -3.79 -24.51
C GLU A 370 6.04 -3.74 -25.96
N SER A 371 6.27 -2.54 -26.50
CA SER A 371 6.81 -2.32 -27.84
C SER A 371 8.24 -2.83 -28.06
N TYR A 372 8.98 -3.12 -26.99
CA TYR A 372 10.34 -3.66 -27.06
C TYR A 372 10.33 -5.19 -27.21
N VAL A 373 9.18 -5.83 -26.98
CA VAL A 373 9.00 -7.27 -27.13
C VAL A 373 8.56 -7.58 -28.55
N ASN A 374 9.37 -8.35 -29.27
CA ASN A 374 9.16 -8.61 -30.69
C ASN A 374 9.14 -10.11 -31.02
N ALA A 375 9.09 -10.96 -30.00
CA ALA A 375 8.85 -12.38 -30.08
C ALA A 375 7.66 -12.77 -29.21
N LYS A 376 6.98 -13.84 -29.59
CA LYS A 376 5.89 -14.39 -28.78
C LYS A 376 6.46 -14.87 -27.44
N PRO A 377 5.88 -14.45 -26.29
CA PRO A 377 6.25 -14.96 -24.98
C PRO A 377 6.18 -16.49 -24.91
N PHE A 378 7.16 -17.08 -24.24
CA PHE A 378 7.27 -18.52 -24.06
C PHE A 378 7.39 -18.88 -22.58
N GLU A 379 6.40 -19.61 -22.06
CA GLU A 379 6.45 -20.20 -20.73
C GLU A 379 7.45 -21.37 -20.74
N PHE A 380 8.60 -21.22 -20.08
CA PHE A 380 9.65 -22.24 -20.09
C PHE A 380 9.71 -23.07 -18.82
N GLN A 381 9.17 -22.57 -17.70
CA GLN A 381 9.16 -23.31 -16.44
C GLN A 381 7.91 -22.98 -15.62
N THR A 382 7.31 -24.03 -15.04
CA THR A 382 6.15 -23.93 -14.14
C THR A 382 6.53 -24.48 -12.77
N LEU A 383 6.31 -23.69 -11.73
CA LEU A 383 6.49 -24.09 -10.34
C LEU A 383 5.11 -24.24 -9.68
N ASN A 384 4.64 -25.48 -9.59
CA ASN A 384 3.43 -25.80 -8.84
C ASN A 384 3.76 -25.97 -7.36
N MET A 385 3.28 -25.07 -6.50
CA MET A 385 3.69 -24.99 -5.10
C MET A 385 3.27 -26.22 -4.28
N HIS A 386 2.27 -26.98 -4.72
CA HIS A 386 1.83 -28.19 -4.02
C HIS A 386 2.70 -29.42 -4.32
N SER A 387 3.44 -29.42 -5.43
CA SER A 387 4.26 -30.57 -5.86
C SER A 387 5.74 -30.27 -6.08
N CYS A 388 6.14 -28.99 -6.16
CA CYS A 388 7.51 -28.56 -6.37
C CYS A 388 8.40 -28.97 -5.19
N ALA A 389 9.61 -29.46 -5.46
CA ALA A 389 10.63 -29.71 -4.46
C ALA A 389 11.75 -28.67 -4.56
N VAL A 390 12.58 -28.55 -3.51
CA VAL A 390 13.64 -27.53 -3.43
C VAL A 390 14.66 -27.71 -4.57
N GLU A 391 14.93 -28.96 -4.96
CA GLU A 391 15.78 -29.31 -6.09
C GLU A 391 15.23 -28.82 -7.44
N ASN A 392 13.94 -28.48 -7.55
CA ASN A 392 13.35 -27.94 -8.78
C ASN A 392 13.55 -26.43 -8.93
N VAL A 393 14.12 -25.75 -7.93
CA VAL A 393 14.38 -24.30 -7.94
C VAL A 393 15.66 -23.98 -8.72
N SER A 394 16.60 -24.92 -8.81
CA SER A 394 17.71 -24.87 -9.77
C SER A 394 17.45 -25.86 -10.90
N PHE A 395 17.31 -25.36 -12.11
CA PHE A 395 16.82 -26.17 -13.24
C PHE A 395 17.40 -25.69 -14.56
N THR A 396 17.33 -26.56 -15.57
CA THR A 396 17.56 -26.21 -16.96
C THR A 396 16.30 -26.53 -17.75
N ALA A 397 15.81 -25.57 -18.52
CA ALA A 397 14.59 -25.71 -19.31
C ALA A 397 14.83 -25.33 -20.77
N PRO A 398 14.28 -26.08 -21.73
CA PRO A 398 14.34 -25.70 -23.14
C PRO A 398 13.35 -24.56 -23.42
N PHE A 399 13.68 -23.72 -24.39
CA PHE A 399 12.76 -22.69 -24.90
C PHE A 399 12.74 -22.64 -26.42
N THR A 400 11.66 -22.11 -26.98
CA THR A 400 11.54 -21.81 -28.41
C THR A 400 10.74 -20.53 -28.61
N LEU A 401 11.42 -19.47 -29.04
CA LEU A 401 10.82 -18.17 -29.31
C LEU A 401 10.48 -18.04 -30.79
N GLN A 402 9.23 -17.69 -31.08
CA GLN A 402 8.79 -17.34 -32.44
C GLN A 402 9.00 -15.83 -32.63
N ILE A 403 9.81 -15.46 -33.61
CA ILE A 403 10.13 -14.04 -33.88
C ILE A 403 9.03 -13.43 -34.72
N GLU A 404 8.41 -12.35 -34.24
CA GLU A 404 7.34 -11.66 -34.94
C GLU A 404 7.87 -10.50 -35.79
N ASN A 405 8.87 -9.76 -35.29
CA ASN A 405 9.49 -8.65 -36.00
C ASN A 405 11.00 -8.86 -36.15
N ALA A 406 11.53 -8.56 -37.33
CA ALA A 406 12.96 -8.64 -37.61
C ALA A 406 13.74 -7.59 -36.83
N GLY A 407 14.96 -7.91 -36.41
CA GLY A 407 15.82 -7.00 -35.67
C GLY A 407 16.99 -7.70 -34.98
N PRO A 408 17.97 -6.94 -34.45
CA PRO A 408 19.05 -7.52 -33.65
C PRO A 408 18.47 -8.12 -32.36
N LEU A 409 18.88 -9.33 -31.98
CA LEU A 409 18.57 -9.87 -30.65
C LEU A 409 19.39 -9.13 -29.60
N CYS A 410 18.84 -8.06 -29.02
CA CYS A 410 19.53 -7.22 -28.04
C CYS A 410 19.55 -7.83 -26.64
N ALA A 411 18.44 -8.45 -26.24
CA ALA A 411 18.31 -9.04 -24.92
C ALA A 411 17.30 -10.19 -24.90
N PHE A 412 17.44 -11.06 -23.90
CA PHE A 412 16.35 -11.90 -23.42
C PHE A 412 15.66 -11.18 -22.25
N THR A 413 14.33 -11.13 -22.27
CA THR A 413 13.55 -10.49 -21.21
C THR A 413 12.71 -11.54 -20.48
N LEU A 414 12.85 -11.57 -19.16
CA LEU A 414 12.26 -12.54 -18.25
C LEU A 414 11.24 -11.87 -17.33
N TRP A 415 10.15 -12.55 -17.07
CA TRP A 415 9.18 -12.20 -16.03
C TRP A 415 8.48 -13.46 -15.54
N PHE A 416 7.56 -13.30 -14.61
CA PHE A 416 6.73 -14.40 -14.14
C PHE A 416 5.26 -14.02 -14.01
N ASP A 417 4.42 -15.04 -14.14
CA ASP A 417 2.98 -14.96 -13.93
C ASP A 417 2.62 -15.78 -12.68
N THR A 418 1.72 -15.25 -11.87
CA THR A 418 1.29 -15.85 -10.61
C THR A 418 -0.17 -16.26 -10.70
N TYR A 419 -0.49 -17.46 -10.21
CA TYR A 419 -1.82 -18.04 -10.28
C TYR A 419 -2.27 -18.55 -8.90
N PHE A 420 -3.53 -18.32 -8.59
CA PHE A 420 -4.20 -18.83 -7.39
C PHE A 420 -5.25 -19.86 -7.79
N SER A 421 -5.38 -20.93 -7.00
CA SER A 421 -6.47 -21.88 -7.11
C SER A 421 -7.27 -21.95 -5.81
N ARG A 422 -8.52 -22.44 -5.88
CA ARG A 422 -9.35 -22.59 -4.68
C ARG A 422 -9.00 -23.87 -3.91
N LYS A 423 -8.44 -24.86 -4.60
CA LYS A 423 -8.01 -26.15 -4.04
C LYS A 423 -6.69 -26.58 -4.67
N ALA A 424 -5.92 -27.36 -3.91
CA ALA A 424 -4.67 -27.96 -4.38
C ALA A 424 -4.82 -28.81 -5.66
N SER A 425 -5.98 -29.44 -5.85
CA SER A 425 -6.27 -30.31 -7.00
C SER A 425 -6.85 -29.59 -8.22
N ASP A 426 -7.15 -28.30 -8.10
CA ASP A 426 -7.78 -27.55 -9.20
C ASP A 426 -6.78 -27.36 -10.34
N ALA A 427 -7.26 -27.49 -11.58
CA ALA A 427 -6.44 -27.20 -12.75
C ALA A 427 -6.24 -25.68 -12.87
N ILE A 428 -4.99 -25.25 -13.05
CA ILE A 428 -4.67 -23.84 -13.29
C ILE A 428 -4.98 -23.50 -14.75
N PRO A 429 -5.77 -22.44 -15.01
CA PRO A 429 -6.06 -22.03 -16.38
C PRO A 429 -4.79 -21.57 -17.11
N SER A 430 -4.84 -21.60 -18.45
CA SER A 430 -3.73 -21.10 -19.28
C SER A 430 -3.65 -19.56 -19.32
N LYS A 431 -4.72 -18.87 -18.90
CA LYS A 431 -4.77 -17.42 -18.79
C LYS A 431 -5.09 -17.03 -17.36
N ILE A 432 -4.53 -15.91 -16.93
CA ILE A 432 -4.87 -15.30 -15.65
C ILE A 432 -6.34 -14.87 -15.67
N LEU A 433 -7.11 -15.35 -14.69
CA LEU A 433 -8.48 -14.92 -14.46
C LEU A 433 -8.47 -13.80 -13.42
N GLU A 434 -9.40 -12.85 -13.57
CA GLU A 434 -9.56 -11.74 -12.63
C GLU A 434 -9.76 -12.26 -11.20
N GLY A 435 -8.96 -11.77 -10.26
CA GLY A 435 -8.96 -12.22 -8.86
C GLY A 435 -8.31 -13.59 -8.60
N TYR A 436 -7.70 -14.22 -9.61
CA TYR A 436 -7.02 -15.52 -9.49
C TYR A 436 -5.58 -15.51 -10.04
N GLY A 437 -4.99 -14.33 -10.22
CA GLY A 437 -3.59 -14.21 -10.57
C GLY A 437 -3.22 -12.82 -11.03
N PHE A 438 -1.96 -12.65 -11.37
CA PHE A 438 -1.42 -11.43 -11.96
C PHE A 438 -0.15 -11.74 -12.76
N THR A 439 0.18 -10.85 -13.69
CA THR A 439 1.39 -10.93 -14.51
C THR A 439 2.37 -9.84 -14.07
N THR A 440 3.65 -10.16 -14.13
CA THR A 440 4.73 -9.15 -14.07
C THR A 440 5.27 -8.82 -15.46
N GLY A 441 4.59 -9.25 -16.52
CA GLY A 441 5.07 -9.07 -17.89
C GLY A 441 4.87 -7.66 -18.43
N PRO A 442 5.58 -7.29 -19.52
CA PRO A 442 5.50 -5.97 -20.17
C PRO A 442 4.11 -5.54 -20.65
N HIS A 443 3.20 -6.49 -20.84
CA HIS A 443 1.82 -6.28 -21.30
C HIS A 443 0.86 -5.98 -20.13
N GLY A 444 1.30 -6.17 -18.89
CA GLY A 444 0.55 -5.83 -17.69
C GLY A 444 0.87 -4.43 -17.17
N LYS A 445 0.21 -4.06 -16.06
CA LYS A 445 0.63 -2.87 -15.30
C LYS A 445 2.00 -3.15 -14.64
N PRO A 446 2.93 -2.19 -14.64
CA PRO A 446 4.22 -2.37 -13.97
C PRO A 446 4.05 -2.72 -12.50
N THR A 447 4.85 -3.70 -12.06
CA THR A 447 4.98 -4.12 -10.66
C THR A 447 6.36 -3.74 -10.13
N HIS A 448 6.58 -3.82 -8.83
CA HIS A 448 7.90 -3.55 -8.25
C HIS A 448 8.96 -4.56 -8.69
N TRP A 449 8.57 -5.79 -9.06
CA TRP A 449 9.46 -6.78 -9.67
C TRP A 449 9.95 -6.38 -11.06
N LYS A 450 9.17 -5.56 -11.76
CA LYS A 450 9.43 -5.17 -13.16
C LYS A 450 9.72 -6.40 -14.03
N GLN A 451 10.69 -6.32 -14.94
CA GLN A 451 11.20 -7.45 -15.70
C GLN A 451 12.73 -7.55 -15.56
N CYS A 452 13.26 -8.75 -15.77
CA CYS A 452 14.69 -9.03 -15.75
C CYS A 452 15.23 -9.10 -17.18
N VAL A 453 16.13 -8.19 -17.53
CA VAL A 453 16.69 -8.02 -18.87
C VAL A 453 18.12 -8.54 -18.92
N LEU A 454 18.34 -9.51 -19.80
CA LEU A 454 19.61 -10.18 -20.02
C LEU A 454 20.25 -9.65 -21.32
N LEU A 455 21.06 -8.59 -21.21
CA LEU A 455 21.65 -7.91 -22.37
C LEU A 455 22.69 -8.80 -23.07
N LEU A 456 22.60 -8.97 -24.39
CA LEU A 456 23.52 -9.84 -25.13
C LEU A 456 24.70 -9.06 -25.72
N ARG A 457 25.89 -9.64 -25.57
CA ARG A 457 27.12 -9.12 -26.20
C ARG A 457 27.04 -9.27 -27.71
N ASP A 458 26.77 -10.49 -28.15
CA ASP A 458 26.52 -10.82 -29.55
C ASP A 458 25.05 -10.60 -29.84
N ARG A 459 24.77 -9.73 -30.82
CA ARG A 459 23.41 -9.34 -31.21
C ARG A 459 23.10 -9.81 -32.63
N PRO A 460 22.96 -11.13 -32.86
CA PRO A 460 22.65 -11.65 -34.18
C PRO A 460 21.32 -11.09 -34.68
N PHE A 461 21.23 -10.85 -35.98
CA PHE A 461 20.01 -10.34 -36.60
C PHE A 461 19.00 -11.47 -36.77
N MET A 462 17.81 -11.29 -36.21
CA MET A 462 16.68 -12.22 -36.33
C MET A 462 15.77 -11.78 -37.47
N GLU A 463 15.26 -12.77 -38.21
CA GLU A 463 14.28 -12.53 -39.27
C GLU A 463 12.86 -12.75 -38.74
N ALA A 464 11.89 -11.97 -39.22
CA ALA A 464 10.49 -12.20 -38.88
C ALA A 464 10.03 -13.58 -39.37
N GLY A 465 9.32 -14.32 -38.52
CA GLY A 465 8.89 -15.70 -38.76
C GLY A 465 9.96 -16.76 -38.49
N SER A 466 11.18 -16.36 -38.14
CA SER A 466 12.23 -17.29 -37.69
C SER A 466 12.02 -17.75 -36.24
N GLN A 467 12.85 -18.69 -35.80
CA GLN A 467 12.83 -19.22 -34.44
C GLN A 467 14.18 -19.11 -33.79
N VAL A 468 14.18 -18.81 -32.49
CA VAL A 468 15.34 -18.95 -31.62
C VAL A 468 15.05 -20.09 -30.64
N THR A 469 15.88 -21.11 -30.65
CA THR A 469 15.75 -22.28 -29.77
C THR A 469 16.95 -22.37 -28.84
N GLY A 470 16.75 -22.85 -27.62
CA GLY A 470 17.84 -22.92 -26.68
C GLY A 470 17.45 -23.57 -25.36
N ASN A 471 18.35 -23.43 -24.39
CA ASN A 471 18.10 -23.79 -23.00
C ASN A 471 18.44 -22.60 -22.10
N ILE A 472 17.66 -22.43 -21.06
CA ILE A 472 17.92 -21.49 -19.98
C ILE A 472 18.10 -22.26 -18.68
N GLU A 473 19.15 -21.92 -17.95
CA GLU A 473 19.54 -22.53 -16.68
C GLU A 473 19.46 -21.49 -15.57
N PHE A 474 18.77 -21.84 -14.49
CA PHE A 474 18.70 -21.08 -13.24
C PHE A 474 19.45 -21.87 -12.18
N SER A 475 20.38 -21.23 -11.49
CA SER A 475 21.15 -21.87 -10.42
C SER A 475 21.48 -20.88 -9.30
N LYS A 476 21.46 -21.34 -8.06
CA LYS A 476 21.96 -20.57 -6.92
C LYS A 476 23.46 -20.36 -7.08
N ASN A 477 23.93 -19.14 -6.85
CA ASN A 477 25.35 -18.85 -6.94
C ASN A 477 26.13 -19.63 -5.86
N LYS A 478 27.36 -20.02 -6.18
CA LYS A 478 28.20 -20.86 -5.31
C LYS A 478 28.76 -20.12 -4.10
N ASP A 479 28.97 -18.81 -4.24
CA ASP A 479 29.54 -17.96 -3.20
C ASP A 479 28.45 -17.37 -2.29
N ASN A 480 27.30 -16.99 -2.88
CA ASN A 480 26.12 -16.55 -2.13
C ASN A 480 24.85 -17.24 -2.63
N ASN A 481 24.24 -18.09 -1.80
CA ASN A 481 23.02 -18.84 -2.16
C ASN A 481 21.76 -17.96 -2.34
N ARG A 482 21.82 -16.67 -1.98
CA ARG A 482 20.78 -15.67 -2.24
C ARG A 482 20.89 -15.04 -3.64
N ASP A 483 22.08 -15.07 -4.24
CA ASP A 483 22.33 -14.60 -5.60
C ASP A 483 21.86 -15.66 -6.61
N LEU A 484 21.45 -15.20 -7.79
CA LEU A 484 20.94 -16.04 -8.87
C LEU A 484 21.85 -15.94 -10.10
N ASP A 485 22.38 -17.08 -10.53
CA ASP A 485 23.04 -17.21 -11.83
C ASP A 485 22.03 -17.71 -12.87
N VAL A 486 21.91 -16.98 -13.97
CA VAL A 486 21.08 -17.33 -15.14
C VAL A 486 21.99 -17.55 -16.34
N THR A 487 21.99 -18.74 -16.92
CA THR A 487 22.77 -19.06 -18.12
C THR A 487 21.83 -19.35 -19.29
N VAL A 488 22.02 -18.65 -20.40
CA VAL A 488 21.26 -18.86 -21.64
C VAL A 488 22.18 -19.43 -22.70
N CYS A 489 21.81 -20.57 -23.28
CA CYS A 489 22.44 -21.18 -24.44
C CYS A 489 21.42 -21.18 -25.58
N TRP A 490 21.76 -20.65 -26.75
CA TRP A 490 20.80 -20.57 -27.87
C TRP A 490 21.46 -20.79 -29.23
N ASP A 491 20.67 -21.28 -30.16
CA ASP A 491 21.04 -21.51 -31.55
C ASP A 491 20.29 -20.53 -32.46
N LEU A 492 21.03 -19.89 -33.36
CA LEU A 492 20.46 -19.02 -34.39
C LEU A 492 21.38 -19.00 -35.62
N GLN A 493 20.81 -19.28 -36.80
CA GLN A 493 21.52 -19.26 -38.10
C GLN A 493 22.83 -20.08 -38.09
N ASP A 494 22.75 -21.35 -37.69
CA ASP A 494 23.88 -22.30 -37.60
C ASP A 494 25.01 -21.89 -36.64
N LYS A 495 24.76 -20.92 -35.75
CA LYS A 495 25.68 -20.52 -34.69
C LYS A 495 25.09 -20.84 -33.33
N HIS A 496 25.97 -21.31 -32.44
CA HIS A 496 25.68 -21.57 -31.05
C HIS A 496 26.24 -20.46 -30.18
N TYR A 497 25.43 -19.95 -29.26
CA TYR A 497 25.80 -18.87 -28.34
C TYR A 497 25.55 -19.30 -26.91
N LYS A 498 26.34 -18.74 -25.98
CA LYS A 498 26.19 -18.96 -24.54
C LYS A 498 26.57 -17.70 -23.79
N GLN A 499 25.73 -17.28 -22.84
CA GLN A 499 26.05 -16.18 -21.94
C GLN A 499 25.46 -16.45 -20.55
N THR A 500 26.20 -16.07 -19.51
CA THR A 500 25.81 -16.19 -18.10
C THR A 500 25.68 -14.81 -17.50
N PHE A 501 24.64 -14.64 -16.69
CA PHE A 501 24.28 -13.42 -15.99
C PHE A 501 24.15 -13.73 -14.51
N THR A 502 24.52 -12.80 -13.66
CA THR A 502 24.34 -12.91 -12.21
C THR A 502 23.46 -11.76 -11.72
N LEU A 503 22.46 -12.09 -10.91
CA LEU A 503 21.69 -11.16 -10.11
C LEU A 503 22.18 -11.26 -8.67
N LYS A 504 22.61 -10.15 -8.08
CA LYS A 504 23.25 -10.05 -6.77
C LYS A 504 22.45 -9.16 -5.83
#